data_AF-A0A5K1FRD2-F1
#
_entry.id   AF-A0A5K1FRD2-F1
#
_cell.length_a   1.000
_cell.length_b   1.000
_cell.length_c   1.000
_cell.angle_alpha   90.00
_cell.angle_beta   90.00
_cell.angle_gamma   90.00
#
_symmetry.space_group_name_H-M   'P 1'
#
loop_
_entity.id
_entity.type
_entity.pdbx_description
1 polymer ?
#
loop_
_entity_poly.entity_id
_entity_poly.type
_entity_poly.pdbx_seq_one_letter_code
_entity_poly.pdbx_strand_id
1 'polypeptide(L)' 'GTFVLQDNRFRWLTRVSIHPSPITQADSAAPLVDSRAALTANMHLYFPCGIIRGALTNLGVPCAVSADISNLPACECILN' A
#
# COMPACT_ATOMS: atom_id res chain seq x y z
N GLY A 1 -10.04 -13.15 -12.22
CA GLY A 1 -9.30 -12.37 -13.23
C GLY A 1 -8.64 -11.24 -12.51
N THR A 2 -7.44 -10.81 -12.91
CA THR A 2 -6.68 -9.82 -12.13
C THR A 2 -6.99 -8.40 -12.60
N PHE A 3 -7.33 -7.53 -11.65
CA PHE A 3 -7.58 -6.12 -11.90
C PHE A 3 -6.63 -5.26 -11.06
N VAL A 4 -6.26 -4.09 -11.59
CA VAL A 4 -5.43 -3.11 -10.90
C VAL A 4 -6.24 -1.83 -10.74
N LEU A 5 -6.43 -1.41 -9.50
CA LEU A 5 -7.04 -0.14 -9.15
C LEU A 5 -5.94 0.80 -8.65
N GLN A 6 -5.63 1.81 -9.44
CA GLN A 6 -4.60 2.79 -9.14
C GLN A 6 -5.23 4.10 -8.67
N ASP A 7 -4.83 4.57 -7.50
CA ASP A 7 -5.13 5.92 -7.01
C ASP A 7 -3.84 6.73 -6.93
N ASN A 8 -3.72 7.77 -7.75
CA ASN A 8 -2.53 8.63 -7.82
C ASN A 8 -2.40 9.61 -6.66
N ARG A 9 -3.46 9.82 -5.88
CA ARG A 9 -3.48 10.77 -4.74
C ARG A 9 -4.23 10.16 -3.57
N PHE A 10 -3.71 9.03 -3.11
CA PHE A 10 -4.37 8.26 -2.07
C PHE A 10 -4.38 9.02 -0.74
N ARG A 11 -5.54 9.62 -0.43
CA ARG A 11 -5.71 10.59 0.68
C ARG A 11 -5.34 10.03 2.06
N TRP A 12 -5.48 8.72 2.23
CA TRP A 12 -5.16 8.00 3.46
C TRP A 12 -3.66 7.99 3.74
N LEU A 13 -2.83 8.10 2.70
CA LEU A 13 -1.37 8.16 2.80
C LEU A 13 -0.82 9.59 2.74
N THR A 14 -1.63 10.59 2.38
CA THR A 14 -1.18 12.00 2.27
C THR A 14 -0.62 12.58 3.58
N ARG A 15 -1.02 12.02 4.72
CA ARG A 15 -0.54 12.42 6.06
C ARG A 15 0.62 11.58 6.56
N VAL A 16 0.97 10.51 5.86
CA VAL A 16 2.11 9.66 6.23
C VAL A 16 3.37 10.36 5.73
N SER A 17 4.08 11.03 6.64
CA SER A 17 5.38 11.64 6.35
C SER A 17 6.41 10.53 6.15
N ILE A 18 6.61 10.15 4.89
CA ILE A 18 7.65 9.20 4.52
C ILE A 18 8.84 10.04 4.11
N HIS A 19 9.94 9.92 4.85
CA HIS A 19 11.21 10.51 4.45
C HIS A 19 11.88 9.50 3.51
N PRO A 20 11.87 9.69 2.19
CA PRO A 20 12.60 8.79 1.30
C PRO A 20 14.08 9.01 1.56
N SER A 21 14.74 8.09 2.26
CA SER A 21 16.20 8.00 2.18
C SER A 21 16.52 7.37 0.82
N PRO A 22 17.30 8.02 -0.05
CA PRO A 22 17.70 7.41 -1.31
C PRO A 22 18.55 6.18 -1.00
N ILE A 23 18.02 5.02 -1.35
CA ILE A 23 18.69 3.72 -1.36
C ILE A 23 19.94 3.86 -2.24
N THR A 24 21.07 4.14 -1.60
CA THR A 24 22.39 4.02 -2.23
C THR A 24 22.96 2.71 -1.70
N GLN A 25 23.15 1.75 -2.59
CA GLN A 25 23.80 0.48 -2.29
C GLN A 25 25.17 0.74 -1.66
N ALA A 26 25.32 0.43 -0.37
CA ALA A 26 26.61 0.21 0.26
C ALA A 26 26.41 -0.56 1.59
N ASP A 27 26.83 -1.82 1.56
CA ASP A 27 27.47 -2.59 2.63
C ASP A 27 26.93 -2.52 4.08
N SER A 28 26.47 -3.70 4.52
CA SER A 28 26.61 -4.27 5.88
C SER A 28 26.05 -3.49 7.09
N ALA A 29 25.18 -4.18 7.82
CA ALA A 29 24.67 -3.91 9.17
C ALA A 29 23.44 -2.98 9.29
N ALA A 30 22.27 -3.64 9.34
CA ALA A 30 21.00 -3.24 9.97
C ALA A 30 20.14 -2.13 9.31
N PRO A 31 19.04 -2.48 8.60
CA PRO A 31 17.99 -1.52 8.24
C PRO A 31 16.77 -1.70 9.16
N LEU A 32 16.82 -1.14 10.37
CA LEU A 32 15.67 -1.16 11.30
C LEU A 32 14.80 0.11 11.22
N VAL A 33 15.21 1.11 10.44
CA VAL A 33 14.61 2.46 10.44
C VAL A 33 13.75 2.72 9.19
N ASP A 34 14.09 2.14 8.03
CA ASP A 34 13.28 2.24 6.79
C ASP A 34 11.93 1.50 6.88
N SER A 35 11.82 0.54 7.78
CA SER A 35 10.61 -0.26 7.94
C SER A 35 9.45 0.52 8.56
N ARG A 36 9.70 1.53 9.41
CA ARG A 36 8.59 2.10 10.21
C ARG A 36 7.59 2.89 9.38
N ALA A 37 8.07 3.66 8.41
CA ALA A 37 7.24 4.42 7.49
C ALA A 37 6.47 3.51 6.52
N ALA A 38 7.15 2.52 5.93
CA ALA A 38 6.53 1.52 5.06
C ALA A 38 5.50 0.66 5.82
N LEU A 39 5.82 0.19 7.04
CA LEU A 39 4.89 -0.56 7.88
C LEU A 39 3.67 0.28 8.28
N THR A 40 3.89 1.55 8.62
CA THR A 40 2.79 2.46 8.94
C THR A 40 1.91 2.68 7.71
N ALA A 41 2.49 2.91 6.53
CA ALA A 41 1.74 3.06 5.29
C ALA A 41 0.91 1.79 4.97
N ASN A 42 1.50 0.59 5.09
CA ASN A 42 0.80 -0.68 4.92
C ASN A 42 -0.36 -0.85 5.91
N MET A 43 -0.19 -0.45 7.17
CA MET A 43 -1.29 -0.48 8.15
C MET A 43 -2.46 0.42 7.75
N HIS A 44 -2.20 1.58 7.15
CA HIS A 44 -3.24 2.48 6.67
C HIS A 44 -4.00 1.92 5.45
N LEU A 45 -3.45 0.90 4.77
CA LEU A 45 -4.09 0.24 3.63
C LEU A 45 -5.04 -0.89 4.02
N TYR A 46 -4.89 -1.51 5.20
CA TYR A 46 -5.76 -2.63 5.59
C TYR A 46 -7.24 -2.26 5.61
N PHE A 47 -7.56 -1.07 6.14
CA PHE A 47 -8.93 -0.59 6.19
C PHE A 47 -9.54 -0.35 4.79
N PRO A 48 -8.94 0.46 3.89
CA PRO A 48 -9.48 0.66 2.55
C PRO A 48 -9.49 -0.63 1.71
N CYS A 49 -8.49 -1.51 1.81
CA CYS A 49 -8.51 -2.83 1.16
C CYS A 49 -9.68 -3.69 1.67
N GLY A 50 -9.98 -3.64 2.97
CA GLY A 50 -11.12 -4.29 3.58
C GLY A 50 -12.46 -3.77 3.05
N ILE A 51 -12.60 -2.45 2.88
CA ILE A 51 -13.79 -1.84 2.27
C ILE A 51 -14.00 -2.37 0.85
N ILE A 52 -12.95 -2.33 0.01
CA ILE A 52 -13.02 -2.77 -1.38
C ILE A 52 -13.42 -4.26 -1.43
N ARG A 53 -12.77 -5.10 -0.63
CA ARG A 53 -13.09 -6.54 -0.52
C ARG A 53 -14.53 -6.78 -0.08
N GLY A 54 -15.00 -6.06 0.94
CA GLY A 54 -16.35 -6.20 1.47
C GLY A 54 -17.42 -5.79 0.45
N ALA A 55 -17.19 -4.67 -0.25
CA ALA A 55 -18.08 -4.21 -1.31
C ALA A 55 -18.18 -5.20 -2.46
N LEU A 56 -17.04 -5.72 -2.93
CA LEU A 56 -17.00 -6.71 -4.02
C LEU A 56 -17.65 -8.03 -3.60
N THR A 57 -17.40 -8.49 -2.38
CA THR A 57 -18.04 -9.70 -1.84
C THR A 57 -19.57 -9.55 -1.76
N ASN A 58 -20.05 -8.37 -1.32
CA ASN A 58 -21.49 -8.07 -1.27
C ASN A 58 -22.15 -8.00 -2.65
N LEU A 59 -21.39 -7.68 -3.70
CA LEU A 59 -21.85 -7.71 -5.09
C LEU A 59 -21.77 -9.12 -5.72
N GLY A 60 -21.35 -10.13 -4.96
CA GLY A 60 -21.19 -11.51 -5.45
C GLY A 60 -19.87 -11.77 -6.16
N VAL A 61 -18.89 -10.88 -6.04
CA VAL A 61 -17.54 -11.02 -6.61
C VAL A 61 -16.55 -11.28 -5.48
N PRO A 62 -16.35 -12.54 -5.08
CA PRO A 62 -15.32 -12.88 -4.09
C PRO A 62 -13.93 -12.61 -4.70
N CYS A 63 -13.15 -11.76 -4.05
CA CYS A 63 -11.79 -11.44 -4.50
C CYS A 63 -10.81 -11.28 -3.32
N ALA A 64 -9.55 -11.55 -3.57
CA ALA A 64 -8.44 -11.16 -2.70
C ALA A 64 -7.97 -9.74 -3.09
N VAL A 65 -7.68 -8.92 -2.08
CA VAL A 65 -7.18 -7.56 -2.28
C VAL A 65 -5.78 -7.46 -1.69
N SER A 66 -4.82 -7.09 -2.52
CA SER A 66 -3.44 -6.79 -2.13
C SER A 66 -3.13 -5.37 -2.54
N ALA A 67 -2.31 -4.64 -1.79
CA ALA A 67 -1.97 -3.27 -2.13
C ALA A 67 -0.48 -3.04 -2.06
N ASP A 68 0.02 -2.22 -2.98
CA ASP A 68 1.41 -1.83 -3.09
C ASP A 68 1.57 -0.30 -3.07
N ILE A 69 2.67 0.15 -2.48
CA ILE A 69 2.94 1.56 -2.15
C ILE A 69 4.28 2.04 -2.70
N SER A 70 4.76 1.40 -3.77
CA SER A 70 6.06 1.68 -4.37
C SER A 70 6.25 3.16 -4.77
N ASN A 71 5.17 3.89 -5.11
CA ASN A 71 5.21 5.27 -5.59
C ASN A 71 4.33 6.25 -4.78
N LEU A 72 4.70 6.54 -3.54
CA LEU A 72 3.97 7.51 -2.71
C LEU A 72 3.82 8.90 -3.38
N PRO A 73 2.65 9.56 -3.27
CA PRO A 73 1.44 9.19 -2.51
C PRO A 73 0.46 8.28 -3.29
N ALA A 74 0.86 7.73 -4.43
CA ALA A 74 0.04 6.81 -5.19
C ALA A 74 -0.01 5.43 -4.51
N CYS A 75 -1.12 4.73 -4.73
CA CYS A 75 -1.37 3.38 -4.23
C CYS A 75 -1.95 2.54 -5.36
N GLU A 76 -1.46 1.31 -5.50
CA GLU A 76 -1.98 0.33 -6.44
C GLU A 76 -2.59 -0.84 -5.68
N CYS A 77 -3.88 -1.09 -5.90
CA CYS A 77 -4.59 -2.22 -5.33
C CYS A 77 -4.82 -3.29 -6.40
N ILE A 78 -4.29 -4.48 -6.18
CA ILE A 78 -4.46 -5.66 -7.02
C ILE A 78 -5.65 -6.46 -6.47
N LEU A 79 -6.62 -6.74 -7.35
CA LEU A 79 -7.81 -7.53 -7.07
C LEU A 79 -7.69 -8.86 -7.82
N ASN A 80 -7.69 -9.98 -7.10
CA ASN A 80 -7.54 -11.34 -7.65
C ASN A 80 -8.76 -12.21 -7.40
#